data_AF-A0A1V5N1T1-F1
#
_entry.id   AF-A0A1V5N1T1-F1
#
_cell.length_a   1.000
_cell.length_b   1.000
_cell.length_c   1.000
_cell.angle_alpha   90.00
_cell.angle_beta   90.00
_cell.angle_gamma   90.00
#
_symmetry.space_group_name_H-M   'P 1'
#
loop_
_entity.id
_entity.type
_entity.pdbx_description
1 polymer ?
#
loop_
_entity_poly.entity_id
_entity_poly.type
_entity_poly.pdbx_seq_one_letter_code
_entity_poly.pdbx_strand_id
1 'polypeptide(L)'
;MGAEQYPIIEKWQDIQNWMLDTVEKFPKSTRFTIGTRLINIVLDVTEKLIEAIYTKNRTHILVQVNIYIEKLRIFNRLCLRRQYYTLKQYEYISTELQTFGSMLGGWLKAEGKK
;
A
#
# COMPACT_ATOMS: atom_id res chain seq x y z
N MET A 1 20.45 -12.04 -2.20
CA MET A 1 20.05 -10.65 -2.47
C MET A 1 19.04 -10.24 -1.41
N GLY A 2 19.20 -9.08 -0.78
CA GLY A 2 18.23 -8.56 0.19
C GLY A 2 16.97 -8.04 -0.50
N ALA A 3 15.84 -8.02 0.21
CA ALA A 3 14.56 -7.56 -0.32
C ALA A 3 14.58 -6.09 -0.78
N GLU A 4 15.48 -5.27 -0.24
CA GLU A 4 15.61 -3.83 -0.51
C GLU A 4 16.04 -3.51 -1.96
N GLN A 5 16.50 -4.49 -2.73
CA GLN A 5 16.96 -4.28 -4.12
C GLN A 5 15.83 -4.27 -5.15
N TYR A 6 14.59 -4.56 -4.73
CA TYR A 6 13.45 -4.64 -5.64
C TYR A 6 12.76 -3.27 -5.75
N PRO A 7 12.59 -2.70 -6.96
CA PRO A 7 11.95 -1.39 -7.13
C PRO A 7 10.55 -1.27 -6.53
N ILE A 8 9.81 -2.39 -6.47
CA ILE A 8 8.46 -2.42 -5.85
C ILE A 8 8.52 -2.21 -4.33
N ILE A 9 9.61 -2.64 -3.68
CA ILE A 9 9.82 -2.46 -2.24
C ILE A 9 10.17 -1.00 -1.95
N GLU A 10 11.08 -0.41 -2.73
CA GLU A 10 11.43 1.01 -2.62
C GLU A 10 10.18 1.88 -2.81
N LYS A 11 9.39 1.64 -3.85
CA LYS A 11 8.13 2.34 -4.08
C LYS A 11 7.15 2.19 -2.92
N TRP A 12 7.10 1.01 -2.31
CA TRP A 12 6.24 0.77 -1.16
C TRP A 12 6.71 1.50 0.10
N GLN A 13 8.02 1.58 0.33
CA GLN A 13 8.61 2.30 1.45
C GLN A 13 8.31 3.80 1.37
N ASP A 14 8.37 4.39 0.18
CA ASP A 14 7.96 5.79 -0.02
C ASP A 14 6.49 6.02 0.38
N ILE A 15 5.59 5.14 -0.07
CA ILE A 15 4.17 5.17 0.30
C ILE A 15 4.00 4.99 1.81
N GLN A 16 4.70 4.03 2.40
CA GLN A 16 4.64 3.73 3.83
C GLN A 16 5.07 4.95 4.67
N ASN A 17 6.21 5.55 4.34
CA ASN A 17 6.71 6.74 5.04
C ASN A 17 5.71 7.89 4.95
N TRP A 18 5.20 8.18 3.76
CA TRP A 18 4.21 9.24 3.59
C TRP A 18 2.91 8.96 4.37
N MET A 19 2.44 7.71 4.38
CA MET A 19 1.22 7.32 5.09
C MET A 19 1.38 7.47 6.61
N LEU A 20 2.52 7.06 7.18
CA LEU A 20 2.83 7.22 8.60
C LEU A 20 2.76 8.71 9.00
N ASP A 21 3.52 9.56 8.29
CA ASP A 21 3.56 11.01 8.55
C ASP A 21 2.20 11.68 8.40
N THR A 22 1.37 11.20 7.46
CA THR A 22 0.08 11.82 7.18
C THR A 22 -0.98 11.39 8.18
N VAL A 23 -1.02 10.11 8.58
CA VAL A 23 -1.96 9.60 9.58
C VAL A 23 -1.68 10.22 10.97
N GLU A 24 -0.44 10.55 11.28
CA GLU A 24 -0.09 11.29 12.51
C GLU A 24 -0.72 12.68 12.59
N LYS A 25 -1.15 13.25 11.45
CA LYS A 25 -1.81 14.56 11.38
C LYS A 25 -3.33 14.47 11.39
N PHE A 26 -3.90 13.25 11.39
CA PHE A 26 -5.34 13.07 11.48
C PHE A 26 -5.90 13.55 12.83
N PRO A 27 -7.19 13.95 12.87
CA PRO A 27 -7.88 14.28 14.12
C PRO A 27 -7.69 13.18 15.17
N LYS A 28 -7.45 13.57 16.43
CA LYS A 28 -7.15 12.62 17.53
C LYS A 28 -8.22 11.54 17.69
N SER A 29 -9.50 11.89 17.49
CA SER A 29 -10.64 10.97 17.61
C SER A 29 -10.66 9.88 16.54
N THR A 30 -10.00 10.07 15.39
CA THR A 30 -10.04 9.14 14.25
C THR A 30 -8.71 8.42 14.03
N ARG A 31 -7.63 8.92 14.64
CA ARG A 31 -6.30 8.31 14.58
C ARG A 31 -6.31 6.86 15.07
N PHE A 32 -6.98 6.58 16.19
CA PHE A 32 -7.08 5.24 16.77
C PHE A 32 -8.14 4.34 16.13
N THR A 33 -8.83 4.82 15.09
CA THR A 33 -9.80 4.01 14.33
C THR A 33 -9.30 3.81 12.91
N ILE A 34 -9.62 4.73 12.00
CA ILE A 34 -9.26 4.62 10.59
C ILE A 34 -7.75 4.79 10.37
N GLY A 35 -7.08 5.63 11.17
CA GLY A 35 -5.64 5.82 11.10
C GLY A 35 -4.87 4.53 11.37
N THR A 36 -5.10 3.90 12.52
CA THR A 36 -4.54 2.59 12.87
C THR A 36 -4.88 1.53 11.83
N ARG A 37 -6.12 1.51 11.32
CA ARG A 37 -6.50 0.53 10.29
C ARG A 37 -5.73 0.71 8.97
N LEU A 38 -5.49 1.95 8.55
CA LEU A 38 -4.67 2.26 7.38
C LEU A 38 -3.23 1.80 7.58
N ILE A 39 -2.61 2.15 8.71
CA ILE A 39 -1.21 1.80 8.99
C ILE A 39 -1.04 0.28 9.11
N ASN A 40 -1.96 -0.43 9.75
CA ASN A 40 -1.88 -1.90 9.81
C ASN A 40 -1.89 -2.52 8.42
N ILE A 41 -2.78 -2.06 7.51
CA ILE A 41 -2.78 -2.55 6.13
C ILE A 41 -1.47 -2.21 5.42
N VAL A 42 -0.90 -1.04 5.70
CA VAL A 42 0.37 -0.63 5.11
C VAL A 42 1.50 -1.60 5.53
N LEU A 43 1.54 -1.96 6.81
CA LEU A 43 2.53 -2.91 7.36
C LEU A 43 2.27 -4.34 6.86
N ASP A 44 1.01 -4.78 6.80
CA ASP A 44 0.62 -6.10 6.26
C ASP A 44 1.13 -6.28 4.81
N VAL A 45 1.07 -5.23 3.99
CA VAL A 45 1.62 -5.27 2.63
C VAL A 45 3.14 -5.42 2.65
N THR A 46 3.85 -4.73 3.54
CA THR A 46 5.31 -4.87 3.70
C THR A 46 5.67 -6.33 4.00
N GLU A 47 5.00 -6.95 4.98
CA GLU A 47 5.21 -8.36 5.32
C GLU A 47 4.94 -9.28 4.12
N LYS A 48 3.83 -9.07 3.41
CA LYS A 48 3.47 -9.87 2.23
C LYS A 48 4.43 -9.70 1.06
N LEU A 49 4.98 -8.51 0.86
CA LEU A 49 5.98 -8.29 -0.19
C LEU A 49 7.29 -9.03 0.15
N ILE A 50 7.71 -9.03 1.42
CA ILE A 50 8.86 -9.80 1.89
C ILE A 50 8.60 -11.30 1.64
N GLU A 51 7.46 -11.83 2.07
CA GLU A 51 7.07 -13.22 1.80
C GLU A 51 7.10 -13.55 0.29
N ALA A 52 6.56 -12.66 -0.55
CA ALA A 52 6.53 -12.86 -2.00
C ALA A 52 7.92 -12.94 -2.61
N ILE A 53 8.90 -12.17 -2.12
CA ILE A 53 10.28 -12.18 -2.64
C ILE A 53 10.92 -13.56 -2.49
N TYR A 54 10.69 -14.22 -1.36
CA TYR A 54 11.28 -15.52 -1.05
C TYR A 54 10.41 -16.72 -1.47
N THR A 55 9.24 -16.47 -2.06
CA THR A 55 8.30 -17.52 -2.49
C THR A 55 8.41 -17.82 -3.99
N LYS A 56 8.64 -19.09 -4.34
CA LYS A 56 8.77 -19.52 -5.75
C LYS A 56 7.49 -19.33 -6.57
N ASN A 57 6.32 -19.68 -6.02
CA ASN A 57 5.01 -19.42 -6.61
C ASN A 57 4.25 -18.43 -5.73
N ARG A 58 4.45 -17.16 -6.02
CA ARG A 58 3.96 -16.04 -5.20
C ARG A 58 2.60 -15.49 -5.65
N THR A 59 1.95 -16.09 -6.66
CA THR A 59 0.69 -15.58 -7.23
C THR A 59 -0.37 -15.31 -6.16
N HIS A 60 -0.57 -16.26 -5.25
CA HIS A 60 -1.53 -16.11 -4.15
C HIS A 60 -1.21 -14.95 -3.21
N ILE A 61 0.08 -14.69 -2.95
CA ILE A 61 0.54 -13.57 -2.10
C ILE A 61 0.31 -12.24 -2.83
N LEU A 62 0.67 -12.17 -4.11
CA LEU A 62 0.48 -10.96 -4.91
C LEU A 62 -1.01 -10.60 -5.08
N VAL A 63 -1.90 -11.60 -5.20
CA VAL A 63 -3.35 -11.37 -5.18
C VAL A 63 -3.80 -10.80 -3.83
N GLN A 64 -3.27 -11.29 -2.71
CA GLN A 64 -3.57 -10.73 -1.39
C GLN A 64 -3.08 -9.29 -1.26
N VAL A 65 -1.87 -8.98 -1.72
CA VAL A 65 -1.36 -7.60 -1.78
C VAL A 65 -2.29 -6.71 -2.59
N ASN A 66 -2.77 -7.18 -3.74
CA ASN A 66 -3.72 -6.42 -4.55
C ASN A 66 -5.00 -6.06 -3.78
N ILE A 67 -5.54 -7.00 -3.01
CA ILE A 67 -6.72 -6.75 -2.15
C ILE A 67 -6.41 -5.68 -1.09
N TYR A 68 -5.22 -5.68 -0.49
CA TYR A 68 -4.82 -4.64 0.46
C TYR A 68 -4.74 -3.26 -0.19
N ILE A 69 -4.22 -3.17 -1.42
CA ILE A 69 -4.20 -1.91 -2.18
C ILE A 69 -5.63 -1.40 -2.45
N GLU A 70 -6.55 -2.28 -2.83
CA GLU A 70 -7.96 -1.90 -3.02
C GLU A 70 -8.62 -1.40 -1.72
N LYS A 71 -8.32 -2.04 -0.57
CA LYS A 71 -8.77 -1.55 0.73
C LYS A 71 -8.21 -0.15 1.02
N LEU A 72 -6.93 0.09 0.74
CA LEU A 72 -6.31 1.40 0.92
C LEU A 72 -6.97 2.45 0.02
N ARG A 73 -7.24 2.17 -1.26
CA ARG A 73 -7.95 3.12 -2.15
C ARG A 73 -9.29 3.55 -1.57
N ILE A 74 -10.09 2.58 -1.10
CA ILE A 74 -11.41 2.85 -0.52
C ILE A 74 -11.29 3.68 0.76
N PHE A 75 -10.39 3.30 1.68
CA PHE A 75 -10.21 4.02 2.95
C PHE A 75 -9.63 5.42 2.76
N ASN A 76 -8.71 5.60 1.82
CA ASN A 76 -8.18 6.92 1.47
C ASN A 76 -9.28 7.84 0.92
N ARG A 77 -10.15 7.32 0.06
CA ARG A 77 -11.31 8.07 -0.46
C ARG A 77 -12.29 8.45 0.65
N LEU A 78 -12.50 7.56 1.62
CA LEU A 78 -13.30 7.88 2.81
C LEU A 78 -12.64 9.00 3.64
N CYS A 79 -11.32 8.96 3.84
CA CYS A 79 -10.58 10.00 4.54
C CYS A 79 -10.71 11.37 3.85
N LEU A 80 -10.68 11.42 2.52
CA LEU A 80 -10.99 12.65 1.77
C LEU A 80 -12.40 13.15 2.06
N ARG A 81 -13.42 12.29 1.98
CA ARG A 81 -14.82 12.67 2.26
C ARG A 81 -15.03 13.19 3.68
N ARG A 82 -14.22 12.71 4.62
CA ARG A 82 -14.21 13.14 6.03
C ARG A 82 -13.29 14.33 6.28
N GLN A 83 -12.69 14.90 5.23
CA GLN A 83 -11.77 16.03 5.29
C GLN A 83 -10.51 15.77 6.14
N TYR A 84 -10.08 14.50 6.25
CA TYR A 84 -8.80 14.13 6.86
C TYR A 84 -7.63 14.31 5.88
N TYR A 85 -7.93 14.30 4.58
CA TYR A 85 -7.03 14.72 3.52
C TYR A 85 -7.52 16.00 2.86
N THR A 86 -6.57 16.84 2.47
CA THR A 86 -6.78 17.80 1.38
C THR A 86 -6.93 17.07 0.05
N LEU A 87 -7.50 17.73 -0.96
CA LEU A 87 -7.60 17.14 -2.31
C LEU A 87 -6.21 16.75 -2.86
N LYS A 88 -5.21 17.62 -2.69
CA LYS A 88 -3.83 17.37 -3.12
C LYS A 88 -3.19 16.15 -2.44
N GLN A 89 -3.43 15.96 -1.14
CA GLN A 89 -2.95 14.76 -0.42
C GLN A 89 -3.62 13.50 -0.94
N TYR A 90 -4.93 13.55 -1.21
CA TYR A 90 -5.65 12.42 -1.78
C TYR A 90 -5.18 12.07 -3.20
N GLU A 91 -4.95 13.08 -4.05
CA GLU A 91 -4.43 12.90 -5.41
C GLU A 91 -3.04 12.25 -5.39
N TYR A 92 -2.16 12.72 -4.50
CA TYR A 92 -0.84 12.12 -4.31
C TYR A 92 -0.96 10.64 -3.95
N ILE A 93 -1.63 10.28 -2.85
CA ILE A 93 -1.69 8.88 -2.41
C ILE A 93 -2.41 7.98 -3.42
N SER A 94 -3.44 8.49 -4.11
CA SER A 94 -4.16 7.73 -5.13
C SER A 94 -3.25 7.41 -6.33
N THR A 95 -2.41 8.36 -6.73
CA THR A 95 -1.44 8.20 -7.83
C THR A 95 -0.34 7.22 -7.44
N GLU A 96 0.15 7.31 -6.22
CA GLU A 96 1.19 6.43 -5.70
C GLU A 96 0.69 4.97 -5.61
N LEU A 97 -0.52 4.75 -5.07
CA LEU A 97 -1.16 3.43 -5.03
C LEU A 97 -1.46 2.88 -6.43
N GLN A 98 -1.79 3.73 -7.40
CA GLN A 98 -1.97 3.32 -8.79
C GLN A 98 -0.65 2.87 -9.43
N THR A 99 0.43 3.59 -9.16
CA THR A 99 1.77 3.26 -9.66
C THR A 99 2.23 1.93 -9.08
N PHE A 100 2.11 1.77 -7.76
CA PHE A 100 2.42 0.51 -7.08
C PHE A 100 1.58 -0.66 -7.60
N GLY A 101 0.26 -0.46 -7.79
CA GLY A 101 -0.62 -1.48 -8.37
C GLY A 101 -0.22 -1.93 -9.77
N SER A 102 0.29 -1.01 -10.59
CA SER A 102 0.82 -1.33 -11.92
C SER A 102 2.07 -2.21 -11.84
N MET A 103 2.98 -1.93 -10.89
CA MET A 103 4.18 -2.75 -10.65
C MET A 103 3.81 -4.16 -10.18
N LEU A 104 2.85 -4.26 -9.25
CA LEU A 104 2.32 -5.53 -8.77
C LEU A 104 1.67 -6.35 -9.89
N GLY A 105 0.91 -5.70 -10.78
CA GLY A 105 0.35 -6.32 -11.97
C GLY A 105 1.40 -6.85 -12.93
N GLY A 106 2.56 -6.19 -13.02
CA GLY A 106 3.73 -6.68 -13.76
C GLY A 106 4.25 -8.01 -13.19
N TRP A 107 4.35 -8.13 -11.87
CA TRP A 107 4.76 -9.37 -11.20
C TRP A 107 3.74 -10.50 -11.40
N LEU A 108 2.44 -10.22 -11.25
CA LEU A 108 1.38 -11.21 -11.49
C LEU A 108 1.43 -11.77 -12.92
N LYS A 109 1.64 -10.90 -13.92
CA LYS A 109 1.80 -11.34 -15.32
C LYS A 109 3.05 -12.17 -15.54
N ALA A 110 4.14 -11.89 -14.83
CA ALA A 110 5.37 -12.67 -14.91
C ALA A 110 5.22 -14.06 -14.30
N GLU A 111 4.46 -14.20 -13.21
CA GLU A 111 4.17 -15.50 -12.58
C GLU A 111 3.18 -16.34 -13.42
N GLY A 112 2.15 -15.73 -14.02
CA GLY A 112 1.20 -16.45 -14.89
C GLY A 112 1.74 -16.90 -16.24
N LYS A 113 2.98 -16.51 -16.60
CA LYS A 113 3.70 -16.94 -17.80
C LYS A 113 4.65 -18.12 -17.56
N LYS A 114 4.84 -18.54 -16.30
CA LYS A 114 5.64 -19.72 -15.93
C LYS A 114 4.74 -20.94 -15.82
#